data_AF-I0EU72-F1
#
_entry.id   AF-I0EU72-F1
#
_cell.length_a   1.000
_cell.length_b   1.000
_cell.length_c   1.000
_cell.angle_alpha   90.00
_cell.angle_beta   90.00
_cell.angle_gamma   90.00
#
_symmetry.space_group_name_H-M   'P 1'
#
loop_
_entity.id
_entity.type
_entity.pdbx_description
1 polymer ?
#
loop_
_entity_poly.entity_id
_entity_poly.type
_entity_poly.pdbx_seq_one_letter_code
_entity_poly.pdbx_strand_id
1 'polypeptide(L)'
;MMCDVKNAFDILSFLSYVIAIFSLVVAIYSVQRAKAIFLTSMALQAELHMSNTIKEYTQAVAGNELQRVHKINFLIAVDLYCKYLLASCFNKTLVNDNIDFYLSIVESKDFKDLISRDGYCKHIKKFYKIYKKKPLIKD
;
A
#
# COMPACT_ATOMS: atom_id res chain seq x y z
N MET A 1 32.72 -25.57 -47.70
CA MET A 1 33.11 -25.45 -46.28
C MET A 1 32.96 -24.05 -45.69
N MET A 2 33.25 -22.94 -46.40
CA MET A 2 33.05 -21.59 -45.84
C MET A 2 31.57 -21.14 -45.74
N CYS A 3 30.65 -21.67 -46.56
CA CYS A 3 29.22 -21.30 -46.48
C CYS A 3 28.51 -21.89 -45.25
N ASP A 4 28.88 -23.09 -44.80
CA ASP A 4 28.25 -23.73 -43.64
C ASP A 4 28.58 -23.04 -42.32
N VAL A 5 29.80 -22.50 -42.20
CA VAL A 5 30.26 -21.78 -41.01
C VAL A 5 29.54 -20.44 -40.84
N LYS A 6 29.27 -19.73 -41.95
CA LYS A 6 28.58 -18.44 -41.92
C LYS A 6 27.09 -18.61 -41.55
N ASN A 7 26.42 -19.59 -42.15
CA ASN A 7 25.04 -19.95 -41.77
C ASN A 7 24.94 -20.40 -40.31
N ALA A 8 25.91 -21.18 -39.81
CA ALA A 8 25.93 -21.59 -38.40
C ALA A 8 26.11 -20.38 -37.46
N PHE A 9 26.94 -19.40 -37.84
CA PHE A 9 27.15 -18.18 -37.06
C PHE A 9 25.91 -17.28 -37.04
N ASP A 10 25.22 -17.15 -38.18
CA ASP A 10 23.99 -16.36 -38.30
C ASP A 10 22.83 -17.00 -37.50
N ILE A 11 22.72 -18.33 -37.51
CA ILE A 11 21.75 -19.07 -36.69
C ILE A 11 22.07 -18.91 -35.20
N LEU A 12 23.34 -19.01 -34.80
CA LEU A 12 23.76 -18.85 -33.40
C LEU A 12 23.50 -17.42 -32.90
N SER A 13 23.79 -16.43 -33.73
CA SER A 13 23.49 -15.02 -33.47
C SER A 13 21.99 -14.79 -33.30
N PHE A 14 21.17 -15.32 -34.22
CA PHE A 14 19.71 -15.24 -34.12
C PHE A 14 19.17 -15.90 -32.85
N LEU A 15 19.64 -17.10 -32.50
CA LEU A 15 19.28 -17.79 -31.26
C LEU A 15 19.64 -16.95 -30.02
N SER A 16 20.81 -16.30 -30.02
CA SER A 16 21.22 -15.43 -28.92
C SER A 16 20.29 -14.23 -28.73
N TYR A 17 19.80 -13.63 -29.83
CA TYR A 17 18.81 -12.54 -29.77
C TYR A 17 17.46 -13.02 -29.22
N VAL A 18 16.99 -14.19 -29.64
CA VAL A 18 15.74 -14.78 -29.12
C VAL A 18 15.85 -15.05 -27.61
N ILE A 19 16.98 -15.60 -27.16
CA ILE A 19 17.24 -15.86 -25.74
C ILE A 19 17.29 -14.54 -24.95
N ALA A 20 17.92 -13.51 -25.50
CA ALA A 20 18.00 -12.19 -24.86
C ALA A 20 16.62 -11.54 -24.70
N ILE A 21 15.78 -11.59 -25.74
CA ILE A 21 14.40 -11.07 -25.69
C ILE A 21 13.57 -11.87 -24.68
N PHE A 22 13.67 -13.20 -24.70
CA PHE A 22 12.93 -14.04 -23.75
C PHE A 22 13.35 -13.76 -22.30
N SER A 23 14.67 -13.63 -22.07
CA SER A 23 15.21 -13.29 -20.75
C SER A 23 14.73 -11.92 -20.26
N LEU A 24 14.63 -10.94 -21.16
CA LEU A 24 14.09 -9.62 -20.85
C LEU A 24 12.60 -9.69 -20.47
N VAL A 25 11.80 -10.46 -21.20
CA VAL A 25 10.37 -10.67 -20.89
C VAL A 25 10.19 -11.33 -19.52
N VAL A 26 10.97 -12.38 -19.23
CA VAL A 26 10.97 -13.06 -17.93
C VAL A 26 11.38 -12.10 -16.81
N ALA A 27 12.40 -11.28 -17.03
CA ALA A 27 12.85 -10.29 -16.04
C ALA A 27 11.76 -9.25 -15.76
N ILE A 28 11.11 -8.69 -16.78
CA ILE A 28 10.02 -7.72 -16.63
C ILE A 28 8.87 -8.34 -15.84
N TYR A 29 8.44 -9.55 -16.21
CA TYR A 29 7.34 -10.24 -15.53
C TYR A 29 7.68 -10.55 -14.07
N SER A 30 8.92 -10.97 -13.80
CA SER A 30 9.40 -11.25 -12.44
C SER A 30 9.41 -10.00 -11.57
N VAL A 31 9.86 -8.86 -12.11
CA VAL A 31 9.82 -7.57 -11.40
C VAL A 31 8.40 -7.14 -11.09
N GLN A 32 7.47 -7.31 -12.04
CA GLN A 32 6.06 -6.98 -11.81
C GLN A 32 5.43 -7.86 -10.72
N ARG A 33 5.71 -9.16 -10.73
CA ARG A 33 5.22 -10.10 -9.70
C ARG A 33 5.84 -9.81 -8.34
N ALA A 34 7.15 -9.57 -8.26
CA ALA A 34 7.83 -9.22 -7.02
C ALA A 34 7.25 -7.93 -6.42
N LYS A 35 7.00 -6.92 -7.26
CA LYS A 35 6.36 -5.67 -6.83
C LYS A 35 4.96 -5.91 -6.28
N ALA A 36 4.15 -6.74 -6.94
CA ALA A 36 2.80 -7.06 -6.47
C ALA A 36 2.83 -7.76 -5.10
N ILE A 37 3.67 -8.78 -4.94
CA ILE A 37 3.83 -9.53 -3.68
C ILE A 37 4.32 -8.60 -2.57
N PHE A 38 5.32 -7.76 -2.85
CA PHE A 38 5.84 -6.79 -1.89
C PHE A 38 4.74 -5.83 -1.41
N LEU A 39 3.93 -5.30 -2.32
CA LEU A 39 2.82 -4.41 -1.96
C LEU A 39 1.77 -5.11 -1.10
N THR A 40 1.39 -6.35 -1.42
CA THR A 40 0.45 -7.13 -0.60
C THR A 40 1.02 -7.43 0.79
N SER A 41 2.30 -7.79 0.88
CA SER A 41 2.95 -8.05 2.16
C SER A 41 3.03 -6.79 3.03
N MET A 42 3.39 -5.65 2.44
CA MET A 42 3.42 -4.36 3.15
C MET A 42 2.02 -3.91 3.59
N ALA A 43 0.98 -4.19 2.79
CA ALA A 43 -0.40 -3.93 3.16
C ALA A 43 -0.81 -4.75 4.39
N LEU A 44 -0.50 -6.05 4.42
CA LEU A 44 -0.74 -6.91 5.58
C LEU A 44 0.02 -6.43 6.83
N GLN A 45 1.28 -6.00 6.67
CA GLN A 45 2.04 -5.41 7.78
C GLN A 45 1.39 -4.12 8.30
N ALA A 46 0.85 -3.29 7.41
CA ALA A 46 0.13 -2.08 7.80
C ALA A 46 -1.18 -2.40 8.55
N GLU A 47 -1.91 -3.44 8.15
CA GLU A 47 -3.08 -3.95 8.88
C GLU A 47 -2.73 -4.43 10.29
N LEU A 48 -1.69 -5.25 10.41
CA LEU A 48 -1.22 -5.76 11.70
C LEU A 48 -0.75 -4.61 12.60
N HIS A 49 0.01 -3.67 12.04
CA HIS A 49 0.45 -2.48 12.75
C HIS A 49 -0.74 -1.66 13.25
N MET A 50 -1.72 -1.40 12.37
CA MET A 50 -2.94 -0.67 12.72
C MET A 50 -3.73 -1.37 13.82
N SER A 51 -3.93 -2.68 13.72
CA SER A 51 -4.62 -3.47 14.74
C SER A 51 -3.93 -3.39 16.10
N ASN A 52 -2.60 -3.52 16.12
CA ASN A 52 -1.82 -3.42 17.35
C ASN A 52 -1.91 -2.01 17.95
N THR A 53 -1.78 -0.97 17.12
CA THR A 53 -1.86 0.42 17.59
C THR A 53 -3.27 0.80 18.06
N ILE A 54 -4.34 0.28 17.45
CA ILE A 54 -5.71 0.42 17.98
C ILE A 54 -5.81 -0.20 19.38
N LYS A 55 -5.24 -1.40 19.57
CA LYS A 55 -5.25 -2.08 20.86
C LYS A 55 -4.50 -1.26 21.92
N GLU A 56 -3.31 -0.78 21.61
CA GLU A 56 -2.53 0.09 22.50
C GLU A 56 -3.28 1.40 22.83
N TYR A 57 -3.89 2.02 21.82
CA TYR A 57 -4.66 3.24 21.99
C TYR A 57 -5.88 3.03 22.91
N THR A 58 -6.66 1.97 22.67
CA THR A 58 -7.85 1.66 23.48
C THR A 58 -7.50 1.29 24.92
N GLN A 59 -6.38 0.58 25.14
CA GLN A 59 -5.85 0.31 26.48
C GLN A 59 -5.41 1.59 27.19
N ALA A 60 -4.71 2.50 26.50
CA ALA A 60 -4.30 3.78 27.06
C ALA A 60 -5.50 4.68 27.40
N VAL A 61 -6.56 4.64 26.60
CA VAL A 61 -7.84 5.31 26.91
C VAL A 61 -8.47 4.71 28.17
N ALA A 62 -8.59 3.38 28.24
CA ALA A 62 -9.22 2.69 29.38
C ALA A 62 -8.44 2.86 30.69
N GLY A 63 -7.11 2.95 30.62
CA GLY A 63 -6.24 3.17 31.77
C GLY A 63 -6.10 4.62 32.21
N ASN A 64 -6.75 5.59 31.55
CA ASN A 64 -6.54 7.03 31.74
C ASN A 64 -5.08 7.49 31.54
N GLU A 65 -4.29 6.77 30.74
CA GLU A 65 -2.89 7.07 30.43
C GLU A 65 -2.72 7.63 29.00
N LEU A 66 -3.75 8.30 28.47
CA LEU A 66 -3.76 8.75 27.08
C LEU A 66 -2.76 9.90 26.82
N GLN A 67 -1.50 9.54 26.59
CA GLN A 67 -0.43 10.47 26.25
C GLN A 67 -0.45 10.88 24.77
N ARG A 68 0.19 12.02 24.47
CA ARG A 68 0.36 12.53 23.09
C ARG A 68 1.04 11.52 22.17
N VAL A 69 1.97 10.71 22.69
CA VAL A 69 2.67 9.67 21.94
C VAL A 69 1.70 8.62 21.38
N HIS A 70 0.72 8.16 22.16
CA HIS A 70 -0.27 7.19 21.68
C HIS A 70 -1.13 7.76 20.56
N LYS A 71 -1.54 9.03 20.66
CA LYS A 71 -2.30 9.72 19.60
C LYS A 71 -1.50 9.86 18.31
N ILE A 72 -0.20 10.18 18.41
CA ILE A 72 0.69 10.31 17.24
C ILE A 72 0.92 8.95 16.59
N ASN A 73 1.24 7.91 17.37
CA ASN A 73 1.44 6.56 16.84
C ASN A 73 0.18 6.05 16.14
N PHE A 74 -0.98 6.29 16.74
CA PHE A 74 -2.27 5.98 16.13
C PHE A 74 -2.48 6.70 14.79
N LEU A 75 -2.19 8.00 14.72
CA LEU A 75 -2.29 8.75 13.47
C LEU A 75 -1.33 8.26 12.39
N ILE A 76 -0.10 7.89 12.77
CA ILE A 76 0.88 7.33 11.83
C ILE A 76 0.36 6.01 11.26
N ALA A 77 -0.19 5.14 12.11
CA ALA A 77 -0.78 3.88 11.67
C ALA A 77 -1.96 4.10 10.70
N VAL A 78 -2.83 5.07 11.00
CA VAL A 78 -3.93 5.47 10.12
C VAL A 78 -3.40 6.01 8.78
N ASP A 79 -2.37 6.87 8.77
CA ASP A 79 -1.80 7.42 7.53
C ASP A 79 -1.14 6.35 6.67
N LEU A 80 -0.42 5.41 7.29
CA LEU A 80 0.16 4.24 6.63
C LEU A 80 -0.94 3.37 6.01
N TYR A 81 -2.02 3.13 6.74
CA TYR A 81 -3.16 2.39 6.22
C TYR A 81 -3.81 3.12 5.03
N CYS A 82 -4.11 4.42 5.17
CA CYS A 82 -4.63 5.24 4.07
C CYS A 82 -3.72 5.24 2.83
N LYS A 83 -2.39 5.22 3.01
CA LYS A 83 -1.41 5.15 1.91
C LYS A 83 -1.60 3.89 1.07
N TYR A 84 -1.68 2.72 1.72
CA TYR A 84 -1.85 1.44 1.01
C TYR A 84 -3.26 1.25 0.45
N LEU A 85 -4.26 1.84 1.09
CA LEU A 85 -5.62 1.88 0.57
C LEU A 85 -5.71 2.70 -0.71
N LEU A 86 -5.09 3.88 -0.74
CA LEU A 86 -4.99 4.70 -1.96
C LEU A 86 -4.18 4.02 -3.08
N ALA A 87 -3.26 3.13 -2.73
CA ALA A 87 -2.50 2.34 -3.69
C ALA A 87 -3.27 1.10 -4.19
N SER A 88 -4.52 0.89 -3.77
CA SER A 88 -5.35 -0.29 -4.09
C SER A 88 -4.67 -1.61 -3.73
N CYS A 89 -3.85 -1.62 -2.67
CA CYS A 89 -3.14 -2.81 -2.22
C CYS A 89 -4.00 -3.72 -1.32
N PHE A 90 -5.12 -3.21 -0.81
CA PHE A 90 -6.07 -3.95 0.02
C PHE A 90 -7.19 -4.58 -0.82
N ASN A 91 -7.77 -5.66 -0.29
CA ASN A 91 -8.98 -6.25 -0.84
C ASN A 91 -10.15 -5.24 -0.74
N LYS A 92 -10.90 -5.04 -1.82
CA LYS A 92 -12.04 -4.11 -1.88
C LYS A 92 -13.09 -4.38 -0.79
N THR A 93 -13.35 -5.65 -0.48
CA THR A 93 -14.30 -6.02 0.58
C THR A 93 -13.83 -5.48 1.93
N LEU A 94 -12.58 -5.76 2.28
CA LEU A 94 -11.98 -5.30 3.53
C LEU A 94 -11.90 -3.78 3.62
N VAL A 95 -11.66 -3.11 2.49
CA VAL A 95 -11.69 -1.64 2.43
C VAL A 95 -13.09 -1.14 2.76
N ASN A 96 -14.13 -1.67 2.12
CA ASN A 96 -15.51 -1.23 2.33
C ASN A 96 -15.97 -1.44 3.78
N ASP A 97 -15.61 -2.58 4.39
CA ASP A 97 -16.02 -2.91 5.76
C ASP A 97 -15.41 -1.95 6.80
N ASN A 98 -14.22 -1.40 6.52
CA ASN A 98 -13.48 -0.59 7.50
C ASN A 98 -13.46 0.91 7.18
N ILE A 99 -13.97 1.32 6.03
CA ILE A 99 -13.84 2.71 5.55
C ILE A 99 -14.55 3.73 6.43
N ASP A 100 -15.71 3.36 6.98
CA ASP A 100 -16.52 4.23 7.84
C ASP A 100 -15.82 4.47 9.17
N PHE A 101 -15.14 3.44 9.69
CA PHE A 101 -14.28 3.58 10.87
C PHE A 101 -13.16 4.61 10.60
N TYR A 102 -12.46 4.53 9.47
CA TYR A 102 -11.40 5.51 9.17
C TYR A 102 -11.95 6.91 8.94
N LEU A 103 -13.09 7.07 8.25
CA LEU A 103 -13.73 8.37 8.08
C LEU A 103 -14.10 8.97 9.45
N SER A 104 -14.61 8.17 10.38
CA SER A 104 -14.95 8.62 11.73
C SER A 104 -13.73 9.14 12.52
N ILE A 105 -12.55 8.51 12.35
CA ILE A 105 -11.30 8.96 12.97
C ILE A 105 -10.88 10.33 12.43
N VAL A 106 -10.97 10.54 11.12
CA VAL A 106 -10.60 11.80 10.48
C VAL A 106 -11.52 12.94 10.88
N GLU A 107 -12.80 12.64 11.15
CA GLU A 107 -13.79 13.62 11.57
C GLU A 107 -13.79 13.87 13.08
N SER A 108 -13.17 13.00 13.87
CA SER A 108 -13.02 13.18 15.31
C SER A 108 -12.29 14.47 15.66
N LYS A 109 -12.85 15.22 16.60
CA LYS A 109 -12.27 16.45 17.12
C LYS A 109 -10.87 16.21 17.73
N ASP A 110 -10.64 15.04 18.31
CA ASP A 110 -9.37 14.68 18.95
C ASP A 110 -8.19 14.64 17.98
N PHE A 111 -8.47 14.37 16.71
CA PHE A 111 -7.45 14.16 15.68
C PHE A 111 -7.41 15.30 14.65
N LYS A 112 -8.49 16.09 14.55
CA LYS A 112 -8.60 17.18 13.58
C LYS A 112 -7.47 18.23 13.72
N ASP A 113 -7.15 18.61 14.96
CA ASP A 113 -6.08 19.56 15.25
C ASP A 113 -4.70 19.00 14.92
N LEU A 114 -4.46 17.72 15.22
CA LEU A 114 -3.20 17.02 14.91
C LEU A 114 -3.01 16.87 13.40
N ILE A 115 -4.06 16.49 12.66
CA ILE A 115 -4.05 16.38 11.20
C ILE A 115 -3.75 17.73 10.54
N SER A 116 -4.23 18.83 11.13
CA SER A 116 -4.01 20.18 10.58
C SER A 116 -2.57 20.68 10.77
N ARG A 117 -1.92 20.30 11.87
CA ARG A 117 -0.63 20.85 12.30
C ARG A 117 0.58 20.04 11.86
N ASP A 118 0.44 18.73 11.67
CA ASP A 118 1.58 17.85 11.44
C ASP A 118 1.65 17.25 10.02
N GLY A 119 2.87 17.04 9.52
CA GLY A 119 3.16 16.47 8.20
C GLY A 119 2.78 14.98 8.04
N TYR A 120 2.43 14.31 9.15
CA TYR A 120 2.17 12.87 9.25
C TYR A 120 0.79 12.41 8.72
N CYS A 121 0.08 13.24 7.96
CA CYS A 121 -1.33 13.01 7.58
C CYS A 121 -1.60 13.28 6.09
N LYS A 122 -0.57 13.20 5.24
CA LYS A 122 -0.71 13.50 3.80
C LYS A 122 -1.69 12.55 3.13
N HIS A 123 -1.63 11.26 3.45
CA HIS A 123 -2.49 10.24 2.85
C HIS A 123 -3.89 10.31 3.45
N ILE A 124 -4.01 10.58 4.74
CA ILE A 124 -5.31 10.84 5.41
C ILE A 124 -6.07 11.98 4.72
N LYS A 125 -5.42 13.13 4.50
CA LYS A 125 -6.03 14.28 3.81
C LYS A 125 -6.48 13.93 2.39
N LYS A 126 -5.66 13.17 1.65
CA LYS A 126 -5.97 12.72 0.29
C LYS A 126 -7.12 11.72 0.27
N PHE A 127 -7.12 10.77 1.20
CA PHE A 127 -8.17 9.77 1.40
C PHE A 127 -9.51 10.45 1.70
N TYR A 128 -9.55 11.34 2.69
CA TYR A 128 -10.75 12.08 3.06
C TYR A 128 -11.35 12.85 1.87
N LYS A 129 -10.51 13.50 1.06
CA LYS A 129 -10.97 14.23 -0.14
C LYS A 129 -11.62 13.33 -1.19
N ILE A 130 -11.15 12.09 -1.33
CA ILE A 130 -11.65 11.12 -2.32
C ILE A 130 -12.97 10.51 -1.84
N TYR A 131 -13.00 10.02 -0.60
CA TYR A 131 -14.13 9.25 -0.08
C TYR A 131 -15.26 10.11 0.50
N LYS A 132 -15.01 11.37 0.90
CA LYS A 132 -16.07 12.34 1.21
C LYS A 132 -16.93 12.70 0.00
N LYS A 133 -16.36 12.67 -1.21
CA LYS A 133 -17.03 13.08 -2.45
C LYS A 133 -17.75 11.94 -3.16
N LYS A 134 -17.48 10.69 -2.80
CA LYS A 134 -18.13 9.51 -3.35
C LYS A 134 -18.66 8.69 -2.18
N PRO A 135 -19.95 8.83 -1.80
CA PRO A 135 -20.54 7.81 -0.95
C PRO A 135 -20.34 6.48 -1.68
N LEU A 136 -19.76 5.52 -0.97
CA LEU A 136 -19.58 4.17 -1.50
C LEU A 136 -20.93 3.69 -2.01
N ILE A 137 -20.94 3.26 -3.27
CA ILE A 137 -22.09 2.59 -3.84
C ILE A 137 -22.27 1.34 -3.00
N LYS A 138 -23.34 1.33 -2.21
CA LYS A 138 -23.86 0.12 -1.59
C LYS A 138 -24.33 -0.76 -2.74
N ASP A 139 -23.67 -1.88 -2.94
CA ASP A 139 -24.27 -3.00 -3.66
C ASP A 139 -25.39 -3.60 -2.78
#